data_AF-A0A7S2R9W4-F1
#
_entry.id   AF-A0A7S2R9W4-F1
#
_cell.length_a   1.000
_cell.length_b   1.000
_cell.length_c   1.000
_cell.angle_alpha   90.00
_cell.angle_beta   90.00
_cell.angle_gamma   90.00
#
_symmetry.space_group_name_H-M   'P 1'
#
loop_
_entity.id
_entity.type
_entity.pdbx_description
1 polymer ?
#
loop_
_entity_poly.entity_id
_entity_poly.type
_entity_poly.pdbx_seq_one_letter_code
_entity_poly.pdbx_strand_id
1 'polypeptide(L)'
;REWRRGASQRERRQRGRTRRCTRDRTREEHRGEAGKEGKGPSGAVHAGNGLQAPPVKDSAPSPSRTSREHHHPRPSATRSGMATRLQFENSNEIGVFANLTNGYCLCAQGSSENFNSVFEAELADHIPVVKCSIAGTRVIGRTTVGNRRGLLVPSNCTDGELQHLRNSLPDGVVIQRVEERLSALGNCIVANDHVALVHTDLDRETEDIVADVLGVEVFRQTVAGNALVGSYCRISNQGGIVHPRTSVEDMEELSALLQVPLVAGTVNRGSDVLGAGMVVNDWSAFCGLDTTSTEISVMEAIFRLNEAGPAAIVSDLRSSLMDQLT
;
A
#
# COMPACT_ATOMS: atom_id res chain seq x y z
N ARG A 1 36.06 39.21 12.60
CA ARG A 1 36.34 39.16 11.12
C ARG A 1 36.51 37.71 10.62
N GLU A 2 36.50 36.70 11.50
CA GLU A 2 36.91 35.32 11.17
C GLU A 2 35.91 34.50 10.36
N TRP A 3 34.61 34.76 10.43
CA TRP A 3 33.58 33.96 9.72
C TRP A 3 33.87 33.78 8.22
N ARG A 4 34.38 34.81 7.52
CA ARG A 4 34.76 34.72 6.10
C ARG A 4 35.99 33.83 5.82
N ARG A 5 36.82 33.49 6.82
CA ARG A 5 37.96 32.56 6.68
C ARG A 5 37.51 31.09 6.74
N GLY A 6 36.46 30.77 7.50
CA GLY A 6 35.96 29.40 7.64
C GLY A 6 35.36 28.84 6.34
N ALA A 7 34.54 29.64 5.64
CA ALA A 7 33.90 29.24 4.38
C ALA A 7 34.93 28.83 3.30
N SER A 8 35.98 29.64 3.12
CA SER A 8 37.01 29.41 2.09
C SER A 8 37.77 28.08 2.27
N GLN A 9 37.95 27.60 3.51
CA GLN A 9 38.60 26.31 3.75
C GLN A 9 37.68 25.11 3.44
N ARG A 10 36.36 25.21 3.68
CA ARG A 10 35.41 24.13 3.33
C ARG A 10 35.33 23.95 1.81
N GLU A 11 35.20 25.05 1.06
CA GLU A 11 35.05 25.00 -0.40
C GLU A 11 36.30 24.41 -1.09
N ARG A 12 37.51 24.75 -0.63
CA ARG A 12 38.76 24.14 -1.11
C ARG A 12 38.83 22.63 -0.84
N ARG A 13 38.25 22.13 0.26
CA ARG A 13 38.19 20.68 0.56
C ARG A 13 37.21 19.94 -0.36
N GLN A 14 36.07 20.53 -0.71
CA GLN A 14 35.12 19.94 -1.67
C GLN A 14 35.73 19.83 -3.09
N ARG A 15 36.26 20.93 -3.63
CA ARG A 15 36.90 20.94 -4.97
C ARG A 15 38.07 19.95 -5.10
N GLY A 16 38.72 19.60 -3.99
CA GLY A 16 39.76 18.56 -3.93
C GLY A 16 39.25 17.11 -4.03
N ARG A 17 38.05 16.81 -3.53
CA ARG A 17 37.45 15.47 -3.64
C ARG A 17 36.94 15.18 -5.07
N THR A 18 36.27 16.14 -5.70
CA THR A 18 35.67 15.96 -7.05
C THR A 18 36.72 15.55 -8.08
N ARG A 19 37.91 16.18 -8.04
CA ARG A 19 39.04 15.90 -8.96
C ARG A 19 39.71 14.53 -8.77
N ARG A 20 39.42 13.80 -7.68
CA ARG A 20 39.88 12.40 -7.52
C ARG A 20 38.93 11.45 -8.22
N CYS A 21 37.63 11.56 -7.94
CA CYS A 21 36.59 10.69 -8.49
C CYS A 21 36.57 10.66 -10.04
N THR A 22 36.79 11.81 -10.68
CA THR A 22 36.87 11.91 -12.15
C THR A 22 38.11 11.25 -12.77
N ARG A 23 39.10 10.83 -11.97
CA ARG A 23 40.36 10.25 -12.46
C ARG A 23 40.43 8.73 -12.31
N ASP A 24 39.55 8.15 -11.49
CA ASP A 24 39.43 6.70 -11.34
C ASP A 24 38.45 6.11 -12.38
N ARG A 25 37.33 6.79 -12.69
CA ARG A 25 36.36 6.34 -13.72
C ARG A 25 36.98 6.08 -15.10
N THR A 26 37.80 7.01 -15.59
CA THR A 26 38.51 6.88 -16.89
C THR A 26 39.58 5.77 -16.92
N ARG A 27 39.70 4.97 -15.85
CA ARG A 27 40.63 3.84 -15.75
C ARG A 27 39.93 2.47 -15.77
N GLU A 28 38.60 2.44 -15.62
CA GLU A 28 37.79 1.22 -15.71
C GLU A 28 37.21 1.02 -17.12
N GLU A 29 36.82 2.10 -17.80
CA GLU A 29 36.25 2.07 -19.17
C GLU A 29 37.20 1.42 -20.20
N HIS A 30 38.51 1.55 -20.02
CA HIS A 30 39.54 0.91 -20.87
C HIS A 30 39.79 -0.59 -20.59
N ARG A 31 38.95 -1.27 -19.82
CA ARG A 31 39.08 -2.72 -19.54
C ARG A 31 37.92 -3.59 -20.07
N GLY A 32 36.91 -3.01 -20.71
CA GLY A 32 35.72 -3.74 -21.18
C GLY A 32 35.86 -4.49 -22.51
N GLU A 33 36.75 -4.06 -23.40
CA GLU A 33 36.75 -4.51 -24.82
C GLU A 33 37.82 -5.56 -25.15
N ALA A 34 37.65 -6.79 -24.62
CA ALA A 34 38.42 -7.96 -25.08
C ALA A 34 37.67 -9.28 -24.83
N GLY A 35 37.04 -9.86 -25.87
CA GLY A 35 36.49 -11.23 -25.81
C GLY A 35 35.21 -11.49 -26.60
N LYS A 36 35.30 -11.60 -27.94
CA LYS A 36 34.21 -12.13 -28.80
C LYS A 36 34.72 -13.03 -29.93
N GLU A 37 35.09 -14.25 -29.56
CA GLU A 37 35.19 -15.43 -30.43
C GLU A 37 34.64 -16.62 -29.62
N GLY A 38 33.96 -17.63 -30.16
CA GLY A 38 33.51 -17.85 -31.54
C GLY A 38 33.43 -19.35 -31.85
N LYS A 39 32.23 -19.89 -32.14
CA LYS A 39 32.04 -21.24 -32.74
C LYS A 39 30.62 -21.44 -33.29
N GLY A 40 30.53 -22.24 -34.36
CA GLY A 40 29.30 -22.49 -35.12
C GLY A 40 28.56 -23.78 -34.75
N PRO A 41 27.55 -24.18 -35.55
CA PRO A 41 26.57 -25.22 -35.20
C PRO A 41 26.94 -26.64 -35.67
N SER A 42 26.25 -27.63 -35.09
CA SER A 42 26.14 -29.02 -35.57
C SER A 42 24.66 -29.44 -35.58
N GLY A 43 24.28 -30.40 -36.42
CA GLY A 43 22.90 -30.92 -36.46
C GLY A 43 22.75 -32.32 -37.08
N ALA A 44 21.62 -32.95 -36.78
CA ALA A 44 21.05 -34.17 -37.39
C ALA A 44 19.53 -34.12 -37.10
N VAL A 45 18.54 -34.40 -37.97
CA VAL A 45 18.34 -35.31 -39.12
C VAL A 45 17.73 -36.67 -38.74
N HIS A 46 16.39 -36.74 -38.83
CA HIS A 46 15.46 -37.84 -39.24
C HIS A 46 14.07 -37.59 -38.57
N ALA A 47 12.93 -37.56 -39.28
CA ALA A 47 12.18 -38.63 -39.97
C ALA A 47 11.59 -39.70 -39.00
N GLY A 48 10.31 -40.11 -39.08
CA GLY A 48 9.17 -39.73 -39.93
C GLY A 48 7.95 -40.66 -39.73
N ASN A 49 6.78 -40.33 -40.31
CA ASN A 49 5.47 -41.04 -40.22
C ASN A 49 4.79 -41.04 -38.82
N GLY A 50 3.47 -41.16 -38.66
CA GLY A 50 2.36 -41.09 -39.63
C GLY A 50 1.11 -41.92 -39.21
N LEU A 51 -0.12 -41.41 -39.47
CA LEU A 51 -1.43 -42.08 -39.27
C LEU A 51 -1.82 -42.31 -37.77
N GLN A 52 -3.08 -42.48 -37.33
CA GLN A 52 -4.42 -42.38 -37.97
C GLN A 52 -5.53 -42.08 -36.92
N ALA A 53 -6.73 -41.72 -37.37
CA ALA A 53 -8.00 -41.60 -36.63
C ALA A 53 -9.17 -42.09 -37.54
N PRO A 54 -10.46 -42.17 -37.12
CA PRO A 54 -11.07 -41.94 -35.81
C PRO A 54 -11.50 -43.30 -35.17
N PRO A 55 -12.78 -43.75 -34.93
CA PRO A 55 -14.13 -43.21 -35.20
C PRO A 55 -14.89 -42.71 -33.93
N VAL A 56 -16.19 -42.39 -34.09
CA VAL A 56 -17.15 -41.96 -33.04
C VAL A 56 -18.10 -43.11 -32.67
N LYS A 57 -18.70 -43.08 -31.46
CA LYS A 57 -20.01 -43.70 -31.18
C LYS A 57 -20.87 -42.84 -30.25
N ASP A 58 -22.11 -42.61 -30.66
CA ASP A 58 -23.15 -41.93 -29.90
C ASP A 58 -23.83 -42.85 -28.87
N SER A 59 -24.27 -42.29 -27.75
CA SER A 59 -25.58 -42.59 -27.16
C SER A 59 -25.87 -41.71 -25.94
N ALA A 60 -26.95 -40.92 -26.00
CA ALA A 60 -27.54 -40.24 -24.84
C ALA A 60 -28.78 -40.99 -24.35
N PRO A 61 -29.16 -40.81 -23.08
CA PRO A 61 -30.57 -40.73 -22.72
C PRO A 61 -30.93 -39.39 -22.04
N SER A 62 -32.21 -39.04 -22.13
CA SER A 62 -32.81 -37.76 -21.69
C SER A 62 -33.17 -37.74 -20.18
N PRO A 63 -33.46 -36.57 -19.58
CA PRO A 63 -33.30 -36.38 -18.13
C PRO A 63 -34.52 -36.77 -17.29
N SER A 64 -34.26 -37.32 -16.10
CA SER A 64 -35.25 -37.50 -15.03
C SER A 64 -35.33 -36.25 -14.14
N ARG A 65 -36.55 -35.70 -13.98
CA ARG A 65 -36.83 -34.60 -13.05
C ARG A 65 -36.79 -35.10 -11.59
N THR A 66 -35.85 -34.61 -10.79
CA THR A 66 -35.96 -34.55 -9.33
C THR A 66 -35.54 -33.17 -8.82
N SER A 67 -36.52 -32.29 -8.63
CA SER A 67 -36.31 -30.95 -8.10
C SER A 67 -35.90 -31.01 -6.62
N ARG A 68 -34.60 -30.92 -6.36
CA ARG A 68 -34.04 -30.54 -5.05
C ARG A 68 -33.44 -29.15 -5.16
N GLU A 69 -34.10 -28.19 -4.53
CA GLU A 69 -33.64 -26.82 -4.40
C GLU A 69 -32.44 -26.77 -3.44
N HIS A 70 -31.25 -27.06 -3.96
CA HIS A 70 -30.01 -26.74 -3.27
C HIS A 70 -29.93 -25.21 -3.15
N HIS A 71 -30.35 -24.73 -1.97
CA HIS A 71 -30.32 -23.32 -1.62
C HIS A 71 -28.90 -22.78 -1.88
N HIS A 72 -28.78 -21.86 -2.85
CA HIS A 72 -27.66 -20.94 -2.81
C HIS A 72 -27.74 -20.20 -1.47
N PRO A 73 -26.64 -20.11 -0.70
CA PRO A 73 -26.60 -19.15 0.39
C PRO A 73 -26.82 -17.77 -0.25
N ARG A 74 -27.82 -17.04 0.24
CA ARG A 74 -27.98 -15.63 -0.12
C ARG A 74 -26.66 -14.93 0.22
N PRO A 75 -26.17 -13.96 -0.58
CA PRO A 75 -25.05 -13.12 -0.15
C PRO A 75 -25.38 -12.57 1.23
N SER A 76 -24.54 -12.88 2.21
CA SER A 76 -24.80 -12.52 3.61
C SER A 76 -24.83 -11.00 3.76
N ALA A 77 -25.70 -10.52 4.64
CA ALA A 77 -25.98 -9.10 4.80
C ALA A 77 -24.70 -8.25 4.84
N THR A 78 -24.71 -7.15 4.07
CA THR A 78 -23.61 -6.19 3.95
C THR A 78 -23.08 -5.84 5.35
N ARG A 79 -21.87 -6.29 5.65
CA ARG A 79 -21.24 -5.98 6.94
C ARG A 79 -20.97 -4.48 7.01
N SER A 80 -21.42 -3.83 8.09
CA SER A 80 -21.00 -2.47 8.40
C SER A 80 -19.48 -2.46 8.59
N GLY A 81 -18.79 -1.48 8.02
CA GLY A 81 -17.37 -1.29 8.24
C GLY A 81 -17.13 -0.93 9.70
N MET A 82 -16.47 -1.81 10.46
CA MET A 82 -16.09 -1.56 11.86
C MET A 82 -14.57 -1.50 11.97
N ALA A 83 -14.04 -0.82 12.98
CA ALA A 83 -12.61 -0.81 13.26
C ALA A 83 -12.21 -2.10 13.99
N THR A 84 -11.58 -3.02 13.26
CA THR A 84 -11.19 -4.34 13.80
C THR A 84 -9.90 -4.23 14.62
N ARG A 85 -9.93 -4.73 15.85
CA ARG A 85 -8.74 -4.85 16.72
C ARG A 85 -7.90 -6.07 16.32
N LEU A 86 -6.59 -5.89 16.23
CA LEU A 86 -5.65 -6.92 15.79
C LEU A 86 -4.31 -6.81 16.52
N GLN A 87 -3.51 -7.89 16.50
CA GLN A 87 -2.16 -7.92 17.06
C GLN A 87 -1.25 -8.77 16.14
N PHE A 88 -0.04 -8.28 15.85
CA PHE A 88 0.97 -9.04 15.11
C PHE A 88 1.99 -9.60 16.09
N GLU A 89 2.03 -10.92 16.27
CA GLU A 89 2.81 -11.59 17.31
C GLU A 89 2.47 -11.01 18.71
N ASN A 90 3.32 -10.16 19.28
CA ASN A 90 3.07 -9.43 20.53
C ASN A 90 3.03 -7.89 20.33
N SER A 91 2.92 -7.40 19.10
CA SER A 91 2.92 -5.98 18.75
C SER A 91 1.56 -5.46 18.32
N ASN A 92 1.17 -4.32 18.87
CA ASN A 92 -0.04 -3.57 18.52
C ASN A 92 0.21 -2.57 17.36
N GLU A 93 1.43 -2.50 16.83
CA GLU A 93 1.77 -1.64 15.69
C GLU A 93 1.44 -2.31 14.35
N ILE A 94 0.16 -2.56 14.10
CA ILE A 94 -0.28 -3.36 12.95
C ILE A 94 0.05 -2.70 11.59
N GLY A 95 0.17 -1.38 11.54
CA GLY A 95 0.62 -0.60 10.36
C GLY A 95 2.13 -0.66 10.10
N VAL A 96 2.88 -1.36 10.95
CA VAL A 96 4.25 -1.79 10.63
C VAL A 96 4.25 -3.03 9.74
N PHE A 97 3.26 -3.91 9.91
CA PHE A 97 3.20 -5.26 9.33
C PHE A 97 2.13 -5.42 8.22
N ALA A 98 1.36 -4.37 7.93
CA ALA A 98 0.39 -4.36 6.84
C ALA A 98 0.42 -3.02 6.09
N ASN A 99 0.05 -3.03 4.82
CA ASN A 99 -0.24 -1.83 4.03
C ASN A 99 -1.59 -2.01 3.31
N LEU A 100 -2.59 -1.24 3.70
CA LEU A 100 -3.96 -1.35 3.19
C LEU A 100 -4.28 -0.18 2.25
N THR A 101 -4.88 -0.49 1.10
CA THR A 101 -5.36 0.48 0.10
C THR A 101 -6.79 0.12 -0.35
N ASN A 102 -7.36 0.94 -1.24
CA ASN A 102 -8.64 0.65 -1.91
C ASN A 102 -8.51 -0.32 -3.11
N GLY A 103 -7.31 -0.83 -3.43
CA GLY A 103 -7.08 -1.78 -4.54
C GLY A 103 -6.51 -3.13 -4.12
N TYR A 104 -5.80 -3.18 -2.99
CA TYR A 104 -5.11 -4.36 -2.46
C TYR A 104 -4.73 -4.15 -0.99
N CYS A 105 -4.48 -5.26 -0.29
CA CYS A 105 -3.82 -5.26 1.01
C CYS A 105 -2.51 -6.05 0.91
N LEU A 106 -1.43 -5.52 1.49
CA LEU A 106 -0.18 -6.26 1.70
C LEU A 106 -0.10 -6.66 3.18
N CYS A 107 0.20 -7.93 3.47
CA CYS A 107 0.39 -8.44 4.83
C CYS A 107 1.75 -9.11 5.00
N ALA A 108 2.42 -8.89 6.14
CA ALA A 108 3.73 -9.43 6.40
C ALA A 108 3.71 -10.96 6.50
N GLN A 109 4.58 -11.61 5.73
CA GLN A 109 4.79 -13.05 5.80
C GLN A 109 5.42 -13.42 7.16
N GLY A 110 4.74 -14.28 7.92
CA GLY A 110 5.16 -14.68 9.27
C GLY A 110 4.20 -15.67 9.92
N SER A 111 4.57 -16.21 11.08
CA SER A 111 3.89 -17.32 11.75
C SER A 111 2.52 -16.97 12.37
N SER A 112 2.13 -15.70 12.38
CA SER A 112 0.83 -15.24 12.88
C SER A 112 -0.26 -15.45 11.82
N GLU A 113 -0.72 -16.70 11.65
CA GLU A 113 -1.85 -17.01 10.77
C GLU A 113 -3.09 -16.18 11.17
N ASN A 114 -3.39 -16.11 12.48
CA ASN A 114 -4.47 -15.28 13.06
C ASN A 114 -4.48 -13.82 12.56
N PHE A 115 -3.32 -13.20 12.34
CA PHE A 115 -3.23 -11.82 11.82
C PHE A 115 -3.75 -11.77 10.38
N ASN A 116 -3.26 -12.68 9.55
CA ASN A 116 -3.63 -12.76 8.14
C ASN A 116 -5.09 -13.19 7.96
N SER A 117 -5.57 -14.16 8.73
CA SER A 117 -6.95 -14.66 8.64
C SER A 117 -7.99 -13.59 8.96
N VAL A 118 -7.67 -12.59 9.79
CA VAL A 118 -8.58 -11.46 10.04
C VAL A 118 -8.59 -10.47 8.87
N PHE A 119 -7.45 -10.18 8.24
CA PHE A 119 -7.44 -9.41 6.98
C PHE A 119 -8.19 -10.16 5.86
N GLU A 120 -7.98 -11.47 5.73
CA GLU A 120 -8.68 -12.30 4.74
C GLU A 120 -10.20 -12.34 5.01
N ALA A 121 -10.64 -12.48 6.27
CA ALA A 121 -12.06 -12.56 6.62
C ALA A 121 -12.88 -11.28 6.40
N GLU A 122 -12.24 -10.10 6.40
CA GLU A 122 -12.93 -8.82 6.18
C GLU A 122 -12.66 -8.20 4.78
N LEU A 123 -11.62 -8.65 4.05
CA LEU A 123 -11.21 -8.02 2.78
C LEU A 123 -11.27 -8.92 1.55
N ALA A 124 -11.24 -10.26 1.68
CA ALA A 124 -11.05 -11.14 0.51
C ALA A 124 -12.20 -11.09 -0.51
N ASP A 125 -13.41 -10.69 -0.09
CA ASP A 125 -14.56 -10.47 -0.98
C ASP A 125 -14.43 -9.18 -1.83
N HIS A 126 -13.44 -8.33 -1.56
CA HIS A 126 -13.30 -7.00 -2.17
C HIS A 126 -11.92 -6.73 -2.78
N ILE A 127 -10.83 -7.12 -2.11
CA ILE A 127 -9.45 -6.84 -2.55
C ILE A 127 -8.49 -8.00 -2.21
N PRO A 128 -7.45 -8.26 -3.04
CA PRO A 128 -6.48 -9.31 -2.76
C PRO A 128 -5.63 -8.98 -1.52
N VAL A 129 -5.46 -9.98 -0.64
CA VAL A 129 -4.60 -9.91 0.54
C VAL A 129 -3.27 -10.64 0.24
N VAL A 130 -2.24 -9.87 -0.10
CA VAL A 130 -0.94 -10.37 -0.58
C VAL A 130 0.04 -10.55 0.59
N LYS A 131 0.22 -11.80 1.01
CA LYS A 131 1.27 -12.23 1.95
C LYS A 131 2.64 -12.05 1.32
N CYS A 132 3.50 -11.20 1.86
CA CYS A 132 4.81 -10.87 1.28
C CYS A 132 5.88 -10.45 2.32
N SER A 133 7.15 -10.45 1.90
CA SER A 133 8.24 -9.70 2.53
C SER A 133 8.68 -8.56 1.62
N ILE A 134 9.37 -7.57 2.18
CA ILE A 134 10.00 -6.48 1.43
C ILE A 134 11.45 -6.34 1.90
N ALA A 135 12.40 -6.53 0.97
CA ALA A 135 13.84 -6.54 1.23
C ALA A 135 14.26 -7.61 2.27
N GLY A 136 13.57 -8.76 2.29
CA GLY A 136 13.75 -9.81 3.29
C GLY A 136 13.22 -9.45 4.69
N THR A 137 12.47 -8.34 4.82
CA THR A 137 11.92 -7.86 6.09
C THR A 137 10.40 -8.04 6.18
N ARG A 138 9.90 -8.08 7.42
CA ARG A 138 8.46 -8.10 7.75
C ARG A 138 7.84 -6.71 7.93
N VAL A 139 8.63 -5.64 7.74
CA VAL A 139 8.30 -4.25 8.12
C VAL A 139 7.55 -3.51 7.00
N ILE A 140 6.66 -4.23 6.30
CA ILE A 140 6.17 -3.87 4.96
C ILE A 140 5.37 -2.56 4.92
N GLY A 141 4.66 -2.22 6.00
CA GLY A 141 3.83 -1.00 6.09
C GLY A 141 4.64 0.27 6.30
N ARG A 142 5.89 0.15 6.76
CA ARG A 142 6.83 1.29 6.86
C ARG A 142 7.75 1.38 5.66
N THR A 143 8.07 0.27 5.00
CA THR A 143 8.96 0.25 3.83
C THR A 143 8.27 0.56 2.51
N THR A 144 6.96 0.31 2.38
CA THR A 144 6.19 0.60 1.17
C THR A 144 5.20 1.75 1.37
N VAL A 145 4.76 2.35 0.26
CA VAL A 145 3.58 3.23 0.23
C VAL A 145 2.81 3.00 -1.06
N GLY A 146 1.51 3.21 -1.07
CA GLY A 146 0.70 2.97 -2.26
C GLY A 146 -0.75 3.39 -2.10
N ASN A 147 -1.46 3.42 -3.21
CA ASN A 147 -2.89 3.67 -3.31
C ASN A 147 -3.52 2.65 -4.28
N ARG A 148 -4.74 2.88 -4.77
CA ARG A 148 -5.41 1.95 -5.71
C ARG A 148 -4.68 1.79 -7.06
N ARG A 149 -3.83 2.74 -7.46
CA ARG A 149 -3.20 2.81 -8.80
C ARG A 149 -1.72 2.40 -8.81
N GLY A 150 -1.00 2.57 -7.70
CA GLY A 150 0.43 2.30 -7.66
C GLY A 150 0.95 1.83 -6.30
N LEU A 151 2.10 1.17 -6.34
CA LEU A 151 2.86 0.67 -5.19
C LEU A 151 4.32 1.07 -5.33
N LEU A 152 4.81 1.87 -4.39
CA LEU A 152 6.22 2.22 -4.26
C LEU A 152 6.89 1.25 -3.28
N VAL A 153 7.95 0.60 -3.75
CA VAL A 153 8.81 -0.29 -2.95
C VAL A 153 10.23 0.27 -2.89
N PRO A 154 11.00 0.00 -1.81
CA PRO A 154 12.35 0.53 -1.67
C PRO A 154 13.32 -0.17 -2.64
N SER A 155 14.41 0.50 -2.98
CA SER A 155 15.44 0.01 -3.92
C SER A 155 16.09 -1.33 -3.51
N ASN A 156 16.04 -1.70 -2.23
CA ASN A 156 16.53 -2.99 -1.71
C ASN A 156 15.49 -4.14 -1.76
N CYS A 157 14.25 -3.89 -2.21
CA CYS A 157 13.27 -4.93 -2.49
C CYS A 157 13.79 -5.87 -3.60
N THR A 158 13.82 -7.18 -3.37
CA THR A 158 14.47 -8.16 -4.27
C THR A 158 13.64 -8.43 -5.53
N ASP A 159 14.26 -9.00 -6.58
CA ASP A 159 13.54 -9.32 -7.83
C ASP A 159 12.51 -10.45 -7.65
N GLY A 160 12.75 -11.36 -6.70
CA GLY A 160 11.77 -12.39 -6.31
C GLY A 160 10.54 -11.80 -5.62
N GLU A 161 10.74 -10.86 -4.69
CA GLU A 161 9.65 -10.11 -4.04
C GLU A 161 8.87 -9.28 -5.07
N LEU A 162 9.55 -8.58 -5.98
CA LEU A 162 8.88 -7.86 -7.07
C LEU A 162 8.04 -8.77 -7.98
N GLN A 163 8.56 -9.94 -8.35
CA GLN A 163 7.81 -10.85 -9.22
C GLN A 163 6.60 -11.46 -8.48
N HIS A 164 6.74 -11.77 -7.19
CA HIS A 164 5.61 -12.21 -6.35
C HIS A 164 4.52 -11.14 -6.25
N LEU A 165 4.90 -9.89 -6.02
CA LEU A 165 3.96 -8.74 -6.02
C LEU A 165 3.26 -8.59 -7.38
N ARG A 166 4.00 -8.62 -8.49
CA ARG A 166 3.44 -8.56 -9.86
C ARG A 166 2.48 -9.71 -10.19
N ASN A 167 2.71 -10.89 -9.64
CA ASN A 167 1.84 -12.05 -9.84
C ASN A 167 0.58 -12.04 -8.95
N SER A 168 0.54 -11.19 -7.91
CA SER A 168 -0.50 -11.21 -6.86
C SER A 168 -1.35 -9.94 -6.81
N LEU A 169 -0.89 -8.84 -7.40
CA LEU A 169 -1.59 -7.56 -7.49
C LEU A 169 -2.42 -7.47 -8.77
N PRO A 170 -3.52 -6.68 -8.80
CA PRO A 170 -4.28 -6.45 -10.03
C PRO A 170 -3.44 -5.78 -11.12
N ASP A 171 -3.65 -6.14 -12.40
CA ASP A 171 -2.89 -5.65 -13.56
C ASP A 171 -2.82 -4.11 -13.69
N GLY A 172 -3.77 -3.40 -13.09
CA GLY A 172 -3.81 -1.93 -13.07
C GLY A 172 -2.90 -1.26 -12.03
N VAL A 173 -2.17 -2.02 -11.20
CA VAL A 173 -1.29 -1.46 -10.16
C VAL A 173 0.15 -1.34 -10.67
N VAL A 174 0.63 -0.10 -10.82
CA VAL A 174 2.03 0.18 -11.23
C VAL A 174 2.97 -0.02 -10.04
N ILE A 175 3.90 -0.97 -10.14
CA ILE A 175 4.86 -1.29 -9.06
C ILE A 175 6.26 -0.76 -9.43
N GLN A 176 6.75 0.22 -8.68
CA GLN A 176 8.01 0.92 -8.96
C GLN A 176 8.99 0.85 -7.77
N ARG A 177 10.29 0.64 -8.07
CA ARG A 177 11.38 0.78 -7.10
C ARG A 177 11.78 2.25 -6.96
N VAL A 178 12.00 2.69 -5.73
CA VAL A 178 12.44 4.04 -5.36
C VAL A 178 13.74 3.96 -4.55
N GLU A 179 14.77 4.73 -4.92
CA GLU A 179 15.96 4.91 -4.08
C GLU A 179 15.80 6.18 -3.23
N GLU A 180 15.21 6.02 -2.05
CA GLU A 180 15.12 7.07 -1.03
C GLU A 180 16.16 6.83 0.09
N ARG A 181 16.73 7.90 0.64
CA ARG A 181 17.85 7.87 1.59
C ARG A 181 17.57 8.56 2.93
N LEU A 182 16.48 9.33 3.06
CA LEU A 182 16.09 10.00 4.31
C LEU A 182 15.49 9.02 5.33
N SER A 183 14.53 8.21 4.92
CA SER A 183 13.89 7.18 5.74
C SER A 183 13.18 6.14 4.88
N ALA A 184 12.48 5.19 5.52
CA ALA A 184 11.60 4.26 4.82
C ALA A 184 10.38 4.98 4.22
N LEU A 185 9.88 4.54 3.07
CA LEU A 185 8.89 5.27 2.26
C LEU A 185 7.60 5.57 3.04
N GLY A 186 7.06 4.60 3.79
CA GLY A 186 5.88 4.75 4.64
C GLY A 186 6.12 5.55 5.94
N ASN A 187 7.34 6.00 6.22
CA ASN A 187 7.61 7.05 7.21
C ASN A 187 7.51 8.45 6.58
N CYS A 188 8.04 8.60 5.36
CA CYS A 188 8.20 9.88 4.67
C CYS A 188 7.00 10.30 3.83
N ILE A 189 6.09 9.39 3.49
CA ILE A 189 4.98 9.60 2.57
C ILE A 189 3.69 9.07 3.20
N VAL A 190 2.58 9.78 3.02
CA VAL A 190 1.22 9.25 3.24
C VAL A 190 0.33 9.69 2.08
N ALA A 191 -0.49 8.79 1.54
CA ALA A 191 -1.26 9.01 0.31
C ALA A 191 -2.66 8.41 0.40
N ASN A 192 -3.60 9.00 -0.34
CA ASN A 192 -4.90 8.41 -0.68
C ASN A 192 -5.01 8.28 -2.22
N ASP A 193 -6.23 8.15 -2.77
CA ASP A 193 -6.43 8.03 -4.22
C ASP A 193 -6.49 9.39 -4.95
N HIS A 194 -6.17 10.51 -4.30
CA HIS A 194 -6.20 11.85 -4.88
C HIS A 194 -4.94 12.68 -4.58
N VAL A 195 -4.46 12.64 -3.34
CA VAL A 195 -3.39 13.49 -2.81
C VAL A 195 -2.38 12.66 -1.99
N ALA A 196 -1.12 13.07 -2.00
CA ALA A 196 -0.09 12.60 -1.08
C ALA A 196 0.60 13.75 -0.34
N LEU A 197 0.82 13.57 0.97
CA LEU A 197 1.75 14.39 1.74
C LEU A 197 3.11 13.73 1.77
N VAL A 198 4.16 14.53 1.64
CA VAL A 198 5.55 14.07 1.67
C VAL A 198 6.42 14.90 2.62
N HIS A 199 7.48 14.27 3.11
CA HIS A 199 8.56 14.90 3.87
C HIS A 199 9.10 16.15 3.16
N THR A 200 9.30 17.25 3.91
CA THR A 200 9.71 18.55 3.34
C THR A 200 10.98 18.48 2.50
N ASP A 201 11.94 17.69 2.97
CA ASP A 201 13.29 17.61 2.39
C ASP A 201 13.43 16.49 1.33
N LEU A 202 12.33 15.83 0.93
CA LEU A 202 12.33 14.71 -0.02
C LEU A 202 13.03 15.10 -1.34
N ASP A 203 13.83 14.20 -1.91
CA ASP A 203 14.47 14.47 -3.21
C ASP A 203 13.40 14.63 -4.30
N ARG A 204 13.60 15.60 -5.21
CA ARG A 204 12.60 15.92 -6.24
C ARG A 204 12.35 14.76 -7.21
N GLU A 205 13.38 13.98 -7.51
CA GLU A 205 13.24 12.76 -8.33
C GLU A 205 12.27 11.75 -7.66
N THR A 206 12.32 11.62 -6.32
CA THR A 206 11.36 10.83 -5.56
C THR A 206 9.95 11.43 -5.61
N GLU A 207 9.82 12.75 -5.48
CA GLU A 207 8.53 13.47 -5.56
C GLU A 207 7.85 13.31 -6.94
N ASP A 208 8.59 13.52 -8.02
CA ASP A 208 8.11 13.34 -9.40
C ASP A 208 7.67 11.86 -9.62
N ILE A 209 8.42 10.87 -9.11
CA ILE A 209 8.03 9.43 -9.17
C ILE A 209 6.76 9.13 -8.34
N VAL A 210 6.59 9.76 -7.18
CA VAL A 210 5.37 9.59 -6.35
C VAL A 210 4.15 10.10 -7.10
N ALA A 211 4.25 11.27 -7.74
CA ALA A 211 3.18 11.87 -8.53
C ALA A 211 2.79 10.98 -9.72
N ASP A 212 3.77 10.51 -10.51
CA ASP A 212 3.53 9.70 -11.71
C ASP A 212 2.97 8.30 -11.39
N VAL A 213 3.53 7.59 -10.40
CA VAL A 213 3.18 6.18 -10.13
C VAL A 213 1.87 6.05 -9.34
N LEU A 214 1.62 6.96 -8.38
CA LEU A 214 0.35 6.97 -7.65
C LEU A 214 -0.74 7.76 -8.39
N GLY A 215 -0.36 8.63 -9.34
CA GLY A 215 -1.28 9.51 -10.07
C GLY A 215 -1.98 10.49 -9.13
N VAL A 216 -1.24 11.17 -8.25
CA VAL A 216 -1.77 12.06 -7.20
C VAL A 216 -1.07 13.41 -7.20
N GLU A 217 -1.74 14.44 -6.69
CA GLU A 217 -1.07 15.70 -6.36
C GLU A 217 -0.21 15.51 -5.10
N VAL A 218 1.02 16.03 -5.12
CA VAL A 218 2.01 15.82 -4.05
C VAL A 218 2.33 17.14 -3.36
N PHE A 219 2.24 17.15 -2.02
CA PHE A 219 2.51 18.34 -1.22
C PHE A 219 3.53 18.07 -0.10
N ARG A 220 4.58 18.91 -0.06
CA ARG A 220 5.59 18.92 1.00
C ARG A 220 5.05 19.61 2.25
N GLN A 221 4.85 18.88 3.34
CA GLN A 221 4.25 19.43 4.58
C GLN A 221 4.75 18.69 5.84
N THR A 222 4.50 19.27 7.02
CA THR A 222 4.78 18.67 8.33
C THR A 222 3.49 18.49 9.15
N VAL A 223 3.50 17.55 10.10
CA VAL A 223 2.37 17.30 11.01
C VAL A 223 2.84 17.46 12.46
N ALA A 224 2.26 18.44 13.17
CA ALA A 224 2.70 18.86 14.51
C ALA A 224 4.22 19.16 14.60
N GLY A 225 4.79 19.75 13.54
CA GLY A 225 6.23 20.03 13.41
C GLY A 225 7.10 18.81 13.07
N ASN A 226 6.53 17.63 12.83
CA ASN A 226 7.25 16.44 12.39
C ASN A 226 7.17 16.29 10.86
N ALA A 227 8.31 16.13 10.19
CA ALA A 227 8.35 15.91 8.74
C ALA A 227 8.09 14.45 8.31
N LEU A 228 8.08 13.49 9.27
CA LEU A 228 7.74 12.08 9.00
C LEU A 228 6.20 11.88 8.96
N VAL A 229 5.55 12.44 7.94
CA VAL A 229 4.09 12.50 7.82
C VAL A 229 3.42 11.11 7.87
N GLY A 230 4.03 10.07 7.28
CA GLY A 230 3.54 8.69 7.32
C GLY A 230 3.69 7.99 8.67
N SER A 231 4.39 8.59 9.63
CA SER A 231 4.38 8.15 11.05
C SER A 231 3.23 8.77 11.84
N TYR A 232 2.94 10.04 11.56
CA TYR A 232 2.15 10.93 12.42
C TYR A 232 0.79 11.35 11.85
N CYS A 233 0.44 10.82 10.68
CA CYS A 233 -0.87 10.96 10.06
C CYS A 233 -1.25 9.65 9.35
N ARG A 234 -2.56 9.36 9.30
CA ARG A 234 -3.13 8.34 8.40
C ARG A 234 -4.42 8.91 7.78
N ILE A 235 -4.55 8.77 6.46
CA ILE A 235 -5.68 9.28 5.67
C ILE A 235 -6.33 8.14 4.86
N SER A 236 -7.58 8.36 4.47
CA SER A 236 -8.27 7.65 3.37
C SER A 236 -8.84 8.70 2.39
N ASN A 237 -9.79 8.35 1.51
CA ASN A 237 -10.52 9.36 0.73
C ASN A 237 -11.67 9.99 1.52
N GLN A 238 -12.02 9.44 2.69
CA GLN A 238 -13.18 9.87 3.50
C GLN A 238 -12.82 10.85 4.63
N GLY A 239 -11.58 10.80 5.11
CA GLY A 239 -11.09 11.57 6.26
C GLY A 239 -9.65 11.21 6.63
N GLY A 240 -9.17 11.77 7.75
CA GLY A 240 -7.84 11.47 8.27
C GLY A 240 -7.67 11.75 9.77
N ILE A 241 -6.75 11.03 10.40
CA ILE A 241 -6.31 11.30 11.78
C ILE A 241 -4.89 11.87 11.73
N VAL A 242 -4.66 12.96 12.45
CA VAL A 242 -3.35 13.60 12.65
C VAL A 242 -2.92 13.52 14.12
N HIS A 243 -1.62 13.70 14.32
CA HIS A 243 -0.96 13.74 15.62
C HIS A 243 -1.72 14.60 16.66
N PRO A 244 -1.84 14.15 17.93
CA PRO A 244 -2.70 14.80 18.93
C PRO A 244 -2.21 16.19 19.39
N ARG A 245 -1.01 16.63 18.97
CA ARG A 245 -0.47 17.98 19.24
C ARG A 245 -0.41 18.86 17.99
N THR A 246 -1.09 18.49 16.90
CA THR A 246 -1.31 19.35 15.72
C THR A 246 -2.20 20.52 16.13
N SER A 247 -1.89 21.75 15.71
CA SER A 247 -2.74 22.91 16.06
C SER A 247 -4.03 22.91 15.23
N VAL A 248 -5.02 23.71 15.66
CA VAL A 248 -6.28 23.86 14.90
C VAL A 248 -6.00 24.54 13.56
N GLU A 249 -5.10 25.52 13.53
CA GLU A 249 -4.67 26.22 12.32
C GLU A 249 -3.99 25.25 11.32
N ASP A 250 -3.06 24.40 11.80
CA ASP A 250 -2.43 23.36 10.96
C ASP A 250 -3.48 22.35 10.44
N MET A 251 -4.48 21.98 11.25
CA MET A 251 -5.54 21.04 10.86
C MET A 251 -6.47 21.63 9.81
N GLU A 252 -6.82 22.91 9.91
CA GLU A 252 -7.63 23.62 8.92
C GLU A 252 -6.87 23.77 7.59
N GLU A 253 -5.56 24.10 7.62
CA GLU A 253 -4.71 24.12 6.42
C GLU A 253 -4.61 22.73 5.77
N LEU A 254 -4.28 21.69 6.55
CA LEU A 254 -4.17 20.32 6.06
C LEU A 254 -5.49 19.78 5.52
N SER A 255 -6.63 20.12 6.13
CA SER A 255 -7.96 19.69 5.67
C SER A 255 -8.38 20.42 4.39
N ALA A 256 -8.08 21.71 4.27
CA ALA A 256 -8.27 22.47 3.03
C ALA A 256 -7.36 21.99 1.89
N LEU A 257 -6.14 21.54 2.19
CA LEU A 257 -5.19 21.01 1.20
C LEU A 257 -5.54 19.58 0.76
N LEU A 258 -5.96 18.72 1.68
CA LEU A 258 -6.34 17.33 1.37
C LEU A 258 -7.78 17.16 0.87
N GLN A 259 -8.62 18.20 1.01
CA GLN A 259 -10.06 18.17 0.72
C GLN A 259 -10.86 17.11 1.52
N VAL A 260 -10.31 16.60 2.62
CA VAL A 260 -10.95 15.63 3.53
C VAL A 260 -10.97 16.15 4.98
N PRO A 261 -11.98 15.79 5.80
CA PRO A 261 -12.01 16.19 7.21
C PRO A 261 -10.88 15.52 7.99
N LEU A 262 -10.25 16.27 8.90
CA LEU A 262 -9.17 15.78 9.77
C LEU A 262 -9.55 15.89 11.24
N VAL A 263 -9.00 15.00 12.06
CA VAL A 263 -9.13 15.05 13.53
C VAL A 263 -7.79 14.75 14.21
N ALA A 264 -7.47 15.48 15.28
CA ALA A 264 -6.38 15.16 16.18
C ALA A 264 -6.76 13.94 17.04
N GLY A 265 -5.94 12.89 17.07
CA GLY A 265 -6.27 11.65 17.78
C GLY A 265 -5.07 10.80 18.18
N THR A 266 -5.34 9.70 18.88
CA THR A 266 -4.36 8.68 19.29
C THR A 266 -4.84 7.28 18.92
N VAL A 267 -3.92 6.32 19.03
CA VAL A 267 -4.18 4.88 18.83
C VAL A 267 -3.49 4.10 19.94
N ASN A 268 -3.84 2.83 20.17
CA ASN A 268 -3.16 1.98 21.16
C ASN A 268 -3.03 2.63 22.55
N ARG A 269 -4.13 3.21 23.07
CA ARG A 269 -4.22 3.78 24.42
C ARG A 269 -3.27 4.99 24.61
N GLY A 270 -3.32 5.93 23.66
CA GLY A 270 -2.59 7.20 23.76
C GLY A 270 -1.25 7.27 23.02
N SER A 271 -0.94 6.32 22.14
CA SER A 271 0.21 6.45 21.22
C SER A 271 -0.05 7.52 20.16
N ASP A 272 0.96 8.34 19.87
CA ASP A 272 0.91 9.40 18.86
C ASP A 272 1.45 8.97 17.49
N VAL A 273 1.95 7.73 17.36
CA VAL A 273 2.47 7.14 16.11
C VAL A 273 1.35 6.44 15.33
N LEU A 274 0.41 7.23 14.83
CA LEU A 274 -0.81 6.77 14.15
C LEU A 274 -0.54 5.79 13.00
N GLY A 275 0.43 6.12 12.13
CA GLY A 275 0.78 5.29 10.97
C GLY A 275 1.46 3.96 11.30
N ALA A 276 1.82 3.74 12.56
CA ALA A 276 2.25 2.43 13.06
C ALA A 276 1.08 1.68 13.72
N GLY A 277 0.21 2.35 14.48
CA GLY A 277 -0.87 1.72 15.23
C GLY A 277 -2.14 1.34 14.44
N MET A 278 -2.34 1.86 13.22
CA MET A 278 -3.52 1.55 12.38
C MET A 278 -3.21 1.48 10.88
N VAL A 279 -4.07 0.79 10.14
CA VAL A 279 -4.24 0.94 8.68
C VAL A 279 -5.72 1.05 8.34
N VAL A 280 -6.03 1.75 7.25
CA VAL A 280 -7.41 2.09 6.88
C VAL A 280 -7.53 2.26 5.36
N ASN A 281 -8.70 1.90 4.84
CA ASN A 281 -9.20 2.26 3.52
C ASN A 281 -10.63 2.84 3.66
N ASP A 282 -11.38 3.01 2.57
CA ASP A 282 -12.68 3.70 2.64
C ASP A 282 -13.84 2.89 3.25
N TRP A 283 -13.63 1.61 3.59
CA TRP A 283 -14.68 0.73 4.15
C TRP A 283 -14.23 -0.15 5.32
N SER A 284 -12.96 -0.14 5.69
CA SER A 284 -12.40 -0.94 6.78
C SER A 284 -11.18 -0.28 7.41
N ALA A 285 -11.11 -0.35 8.75
CA ALA A 285 -9.92 0.01 9.50
C ALA A 285 -9.49 -1.15 10.39
N PHE A 286 -8.19 -1.27 10.57
CA PHE A 286 -7.57 -2.20 11.49
C PHE A 286 -6.71 -1.39 12.46
N CYS A 287 -6.76 -1.73 13.74
CA CYS A 287 -6.03 -1.03 14.79
C CYS A 287 -5.42 -2.03 15.78
N GLY A 288 -4.38 -1.63 16.50
CA GLY A 288 -3.78 -2.49 17.51
C GLY A 288 -4.71 -2.79 18.69
N LEU A 289 -4.52 -3.96 19.32
CA LEU A 289 -5.43 -4.52 20.33
C LEU A 289 -5.69 -3.60 21.54
N ASP A 290 -4.71 -2.80 21.95
CA ASP A 290 -4.83 -1.85 23.07
C ASP A 290 -5.69 -0.61 22.74
N THR A 291 -6.07 -0.40 21.48
CA THR A 291 -6.84 0.77 21.06
C THR A 291 -8.18 0.82 21.80
N THR A 292 -8.39 1.90 22.55
CA THR A 292 -9.55 2.07 23.42
C THR A 292 -10.82 2.25 22.60
N SER A 293 -11.99 1.91 23.16
CA SER A 293 -13.26 2.09 22.45
C SER A 293 -13.55 3.57 22.11
N THR A 294 -13.01 4.51 22.90
CA THR A 294 -13.04 5.94 22.59
C THR A 294 -12.20 6.31 21.37
N GLU A 295 -10.99 5.75 21.21
CA GLU A 295 -10.16 5.93 20.02
C GLU A 295 -10.83 5.30 18.78
N ILE A 296 -11.47 4.13 18.94
CA ILE A 296 -12.25 3.50 17.87
C ILE A 296 -13.46 4.34 17.44
N SER A 297 -14.25 4.89 18.37
CA SER A 297 -15.40 5.73 18.00
C SER A 297 -15.00 6.99 17.24
N VAL A 298 -13.81 7.55 17.51
CA VAL A 298 -13.25 8.65 16.69
C VAL A 298 -12.84 8.14 15.30
N MET A 299 -12.18 6.99 15.23
CA MET A 299 -11.75 6.36 13.97
C MET A 299 -12.91 6.02 13.03
N GLU A 300 -13.96 5.36 13.54
CA GLU A 300 -15.13 4.99 12.74
C GLU A 300 -15.93 6.20 12.27
N ALA A 301 -15.95 7.29 13.05
CA ALA A 301 -16.62 8.53 12.70
C ALA A 301 -15.86 9.31 11.61
N ILE A 302 -14.54 9.51 11.76
CA ILE A 302 -13.75 10.31 10.81
C ILE A 302 -13.54 9.62 9.46
N PHE A 303 -13.37 8.29 9.46
CA PHE A 303 -13.22 7.50 8.24
C PHE A 303 -14.56 7.00 7.66
N ARG A 304 -15.71 7.41 8.25
CA ARG A 304 -17.07 7.10 7.78
C ARG A 304 -17.37 5.60 7.62
N LEU A 305 -16.71 4.73 8.38
CA LEU A 305 -16.82 3.27 8.23
C LEU A 305 -18.26 2.76 8.51
N ASN A 306 -18.95 3.45 9.41
CA ASN A 306 -20.36 3.22 9.73
C ASN A 306 -21.35 3.92 8.75
N GLU A 307 -20.90 4.56 7.66
CA GLU A 307 -21.79 5.16 6.64
C GLU A 307 -22.35 4.16 5.61
N ALA A 308 -22.44 2.89 5.99
CA ALA A 308 -23.64 2.07 5.69
C ALA A 308 -24.89 2.61 6.44
N GLY A 309 -25.04 3.94 6.44
CA GLY A 309 -25.91 4.70 7.33
C GLY A 309 -27.37 4.74 6.86
N PRO A 310 -28.23 5.51 7.55
CA PRO A 310 -29.68 5.42 7.38
C PRO A 310 -30.22 5.71 5.98
N ALA A 311 -29.43 6.26 5.05
CA ALA A 311 -29.84 6.47 3.66
C ALA A 311 -30.25 5.15 2.96
N ALA A 312 -29.45 4.09 3.10
CA ALA A 312 -29.74 2.78 2.52
C ALA A 312 -30.95 2.12 3.20
N ILE A 313 -31.01 2.19 4.53
CA ILE A 313 -32.14 1.65 5.31
C ILE A 313 -33.44 2.39 4.97
N VAL A 314 -33.39 3.71 4.73
CA VAL A 314 -34.55 4.52 4.34
C VAL A 314 -34.94 4.34 2.86
N SER A 315 -34.00 4.01 1.95
CA SER A 315 -34.38 3.59 0.59
C SER A 315 -35.05 2.22 0.62
N ASP A 316 -34.53 1.26 1.38
CA ASP A 316 -35.04 -0.11 1.43
C ASP A 316 -36.38 -0.21 2.18
N LEU A 317 -36.57 0.61 3.22
CA LEU A 317 -37.88 0.77 3.85
C LEU A 317 -38.89 1.47 2.93
N ARG A 318 -38.45 2.39 2.05
CA ARG A 318 -39.34 3.06 1.09
C ARG A 318 -39.74 2.16 -0.07
N SER A 319 -38.84 1.36 -0.63
CA SER A 319 -39.19 0.36 -1.65
C SER A 319 -40.11 -0.71 -1.06
N SER A 320 -39.78 -1.24 0.13
CA SER A 320 -40.61 -2.22 0.83
C SER A 320 -42.02 -1.73 1.18
N LEU A 321 -42.20 -0.42 1.37
CA LEU A 321 -43.53 0.20 1.58
C LEU A 321 -44.27 0.50 0.27
N MET A 322 -43.57 0.74 -0.84
CA MET A 322 -44.18 0.93 -2.16
C MET A 322 -44.70 -0.40 -2.74
N ASP A 323 -43.92 -1.48 -2.63
CA ASP A 323 -44.31 -2.83 -3.06
C ASP A 323 -45.50 -3.42 -2.25
N GLN A 324 -45.90 -2.79 -1.14
CA GLN A 324 -47.09 -3.14 -0.36
C GLN A 324 -48.33 -2.28 -0.70
N LEU A 325 -48.20 -1.32 -1.63
CA LEU A 325 -49.26 -0.37 -2.02
C LEU A 325 -49.64 -0.46 -3.51
N THR A 326 -49.17 -1.50 -4.22
CA THR A 326 -49.48 -1.81 -5.62
C THR A 326 -50.00 -3.23 -5.78
#